data_AF-A0A2P6PRS0-F1
#
_entry.id   AF-A0A2P6PRS0-F1
#
_cell.length_a   1.000
_cell.length_b   1.000
_cell.length_c   1.000
_cell.angle_alpha   90.00
_cell.angle_beta   90.00
_cell.angle_gamma   90.00
#
_symmetry.space_group_name_H-M   'P 1'
#
loop_
_entity.id
_entity.type
_entity.pdbx_description
1 polymer ?
#
loop_
_entity_poly.entity_id
_entity_poly.type
_entity_poly.pdbx_seq_one_letter_code
_entity_poly.pdbx_strand_id
1 'polypeptide(L)'
;MKQPYMMMALLIPGPRSPGNDIDVHLEPLIDELKILWENGIPTYDAFKKETFNMRAAVMWTINDFPAYANLSGWSTKGKLACPNCNYNTRSTWLPHGKKHVYMAHRRFLPLLHIFRRYRKSFNLSAETDRAPTPMTGSFCLRRLSKLRFKFGKPPPPKVGQKRHAQPVSTEGPWKKRSIFFELPYWEHLLIRHNINVMHVEKNVCESLLGTLLEASTKNKDTIKARLDMQLIGIKPDLWPVTEGNKTELPLAEYTMMSWEKELFCMILASIRVPDNYSSNIARHVNVKERTIHGLKSHDCHVIMQQLLPLMLRRSLPSAAAKVLMELSAFSDIFAAKMVQLSIFLI
;
A
#
# COMPACT_ATOMS: atom_id res chain seq x y z
N MET A 1 1.30 6.70 18.33
CA MET A 1 0.68 6.11 19.53
C MET A 1 1.75 6.08 20.62
N LYS A 2 1.51 6.60 21.82
CA LYS A 2 2.54 6.56 22.88
C LYS A 2 2.61 5.14 23.45
N GLN A 3 3.83 4.67 23.74
CA GLN A 3 4.08 3.35 24.34
C GLN A 3 3.17 2.98 25.53
N PRO A 4 2.85 3.88 26.49
CA PRO A 4 1.95 3.55 27.60
C PRO A 4 0.52 3.19 27.19
N TYR A 5 0.11 3.46 25.95
CA TYR A 5 -1.21 3.12 25.42
C TYR A 5 -1.18 2.00 24.38
N MET A 6 -0.04 1.30 24.24
CA MET A 6 0.09 0.13 23.38
C MET A 6 0.06 -1.12 24.24
N MET A 7 -0.95 -1.96 24.00
CA MET A 7 -1.07 -3.28 24.63
C MET A 7 -0.82 -4.35 23.57
N MET A 8 0.11 -5.27 23.86
CA MET A 8 0.33 -6.43 23.00
C MET A 8 -0.68 -7.52 23.38
N ALA A 9 -1.75 -7.65 22.59
CA ALA A 9 -2.78 -8.65 22.83
C ALA A 9 -2.37 -10.06 22.39
N LEU A 10 -1.53 -10.18 21.34
CA LEU A 10 -1.16 -11.46 20.76
C LEU A 10 0.24 -11.40 20.15
N LEU A 11 1.06 -12.41 20.45
CA LEU A 11 2.36 -12.64 19.84
C LEU A 11 2.38 -14.04 19.21
N ILE A 12 2.49 -14.10 17.88
CA ILE A 12 2.59 -15.36 17.14
C ILE A 12 4.06 -15.57 16.75
N PRO A 13 4.81 -16.44 17.45
CA PRO A 13 6.21 -16.68 17.12
C PRO A 13 6.33 -17.53 15.85
N GLY A 14 7.38 -17.28 15.07
CA GLY A 14 7.76 -18.16 13.96
C GLY A 14 8.46 -17.46 12.81
N PRO A 15 9.21 -18.20 11.98
CA PRO A 15 9.96 -17.64 10.86
C PRO A 15 9.08 -17.28 9.66
N ARG A 16 7.77 -17.60 9.70
CA ARG A 16 6.84 -17.45 8.57
C ARG A 16 5.54 -16.83 9.04
N SER A 17 4.93 -16.02 8.15
CA SER A 17 3.60 -15.46 8.38
C SER A 17 2.55 -16.58 8.55
N PRO A 18 1.59 -16.43 9.48
CA PRO A 18 0.53 -17.42 9.72
C PRO A 18 -0.40 -17.60 8.50
N GLY A 19 -0.46 -16.61 7.60
CA GLY A 19 -1.33 -16.69 6.43
C GLY A 19 -2.80 -16.78 6.85
N ASN A 20 -3.52 -17.78 6.35
CA ASN A 20 -4.92 -18.02 6.72
C ASN A 20 -5.08 -18.56 8.16
N ASP A 21 -4.03 -19.13 8.75
CA ASP A 21 -4.07 -19.66 10.11
C ASP A 21 -4.11 -18.54 11.17
N ILE A 22 -4.00 -17.27 10.74
CA ILE A 22 -4.10 -16.10 11.63
C ILE A 22 -5.42 -16.06 12.39
N ASP A 23 -6.51 -16.56 11.79
CA ASP A 23 -7.82 -16.58 12.42
C ASP A 23 -7.82 -17.48 13.67
N VAL A 24 -7.16 -18.64 13.61
CA VAL A 24 -7.03 -19.56 14.75
C VAL A 24 -6.31 -18.89 15.91
N HIS A 25 -5.26 -18.12 15.61
CA HIS A 25 -4.53 -17.39 16.66
C HIS A 25 -5.34 -16.21 17.24
N LEU A 26 -6.30 -15.68 16.49
CA LEU A 26 -7.16 -14.58 16.93
C LEU A 26 -8.39 -15.05 17.71
N GLU A 27 -8.71 -16.35 17.73
CA GLU A 27 -9.87 -16.90 18.46
C GLU A 27 -9.96 -16.41 19.92
N PRO A 28 -8.90 -16.53 20.75
CA PRO A 28 -8.98 -16.07 22.14
C PRO A 28 -9.27 -14.58 22.27
N LEU A 29 -8.66 -13.76 21.40
CA LEU A 29 -8.89 -12.32 21.38
C LEU A 29 -10.33 -12.00 20.98
N ILE A 30 -10.90 -12.73 20.01
CA ILE A 30 -12.27 -12.53 19.55
C ILE A 30 -13.27 -12.89 20.66
N ASP A 31 -13.01 -13.95 21.41
CA ASP A 31 -13.86 -14.34 22.54
C ASP A 31 -13.83 -13.30 23.68
N GLU A 32 -12.66 -12.78 24.03
CA GLU A 32 -12.53 -11.67 24.99
C GLU A 32 -13.25 -10.40 24.50
N LEU A 33 -13.15 -10.08 23.21
CA LEU A 33 -13.82 -8.93 22.61
C LEU A 33 -15.35 -9.08 22.60
N LYS A 34 -15.89 -10.30 22.48
CA LYS A 34 -17.32 -10.56 22.62
C LYS A 34 -17.78 -10.29 24.06
N ILE A 35 -17.04 -10.78 25.05
CA ILE A 35 -17.31 -10.52 26.48
C ILE A 35 -17.32 -9.02 26.76
N LEU A 36 -16.28 -8.30 26.29
CA LEU A 36 -16.15 -6.85 26.45
C LEU A 36 -17.29 -6.08 25.78
N TRP A 37 -17.82 -6.56 24.66
CA TRP A 37 -18.93 -5.91 23.96
C TRP A 37 -20.28 -6.15 24.63
N GLU A 38 -20.61 -7.41 24.92
CA GLU A 38 -21.94 -7.83 25.38
C GLU A 38 -22.17 -7.47 26.84
N ASN A 39 -21.23 -7.88 27.70
CA ASN A 39 -21.36 -7.77 29.16
C ASN A 39 -20.51 -6.62 29.71
N GLY A 40 -19.31 -6.44 29.17
CA GLY A 40 -18.26 -5.63 29.77
C GLY A 40 -17.55 -6.34 30.92
N ILE A 41 -16.46 -5.76 31.40
CA ILE A 41 -15.68 -6.28 32.54
C ILE A 41 -15.51 -5.18 33.58
N PRO A 42 -15.81 -5.45 34.88
CA PRO A 42 -15.50 -4.52 35.96
C PRO A 42 -14.01 -4.15 35.95
N THR A 43 -13.72 -2.88 35.74
CA THR A 43 -12.36 -2.35 35.59
C THR A 43 -12.18 -1.16 36.52
N TYR A 44 -11.06 -1.12 37.22
CA TYR A 44 -10.74 -0.04 38.15
C TYR A 44 -10.08 1.13 37.41
N ASP A 45 -10.69 2.31 37.48
CA ASP A 45 -10.09 3.57 37.01
C ASP A 45 -9.18 4.12 38.10
N ALA A 46 -7.86 4.06 37.88
CA ALA A 46 -6.87 4.56 38.83
C ALA A 46 -6.89 6.09 39.04
N PHE A 47 -7.38 6.86 38.05
CA PHE A 47 -7.48 8.31 38.13
C PHE A 47 -8.70 8.71 38.96
N LYS A 48 -9.86 8.10 38.70
CA LYS A 48 -11.11 8.39 39.43
C LYS A 48 -11.28 7.59 40.73
N LYS A 49 -10.46 6.56 40.93
CA LYS A 49 -10.53 5.62 42.06
C LYS A 49 -11.89 4.92 42.19
N GLU A 50 -12.52 4.62 41.06
CA GLU A 50 -13.82 3.96 40.99
C GLU A 50 -13.78 2.76 40.04
N THR A 51 -14.65 1.77 40.28
CA THR A 51 -14.85 0.66 39.35
C THR A 51 -15.95 1.03 38.37
N PHE A 52 -15.66 0.90 37.08
CA PHE A 52 -16.65 1.05 36.03
C PHE A 52 -16.75 -0.23 35.19
N ASN A 53 -17.87 -0.42 34.51
CA ASN A 53 -18.02 -1.54 33.59
C ASN A 53 -17.38 -1.18 32.24
N MET A 54 -16.18 -1.68 31.98
CA MET A 54 -15.45 -1.41 30.75
C MET A 54 -16.02 -2.22 29.59
N ARG A 55 -16.39 -1.53 28.51
CA ARG A 55 -16.73 -2.14 27.23
C ARG A 55 -15.73 -1.70 26.17
N ALA A 56 -15.48 -2.57 25.20
CA ALA A 56 -14.57 -2.29 24.10
C ALA A 56 -15.13 -2.80 22.78
N ALA A 57 -14.76 -2.13 21.70
CA ALA A 57 -15.06 -2.53 20.34
C ALA A 57 -13.85 -2.32 19.43
N VAL A 58 -13.61 -3.25 18.52
CA VAL A 58 -12.60 -3.07 17.48
C VAL A 58 -13.16 -2.16 16.40
N MET A 59 -12.61 -0.96 16.28
CA MET A 59 -13.06 0.01 15.29
C MET A 59 -12.58 -0.34 13.87
N TRP A 60 -11.32 -0.75 13.73
CA TRP A 60 -10.73 -1.25 12.48
C TRP A 60 -9.35 -1.86 12.74
N THR A 61 -8.81 -2.58 11.76
CA THR A 61 -7.40 -3.03 11.75
C THR A 61 -6.55 -2.14 10.85
N ILE A 62 -5.26 -1.91 11.15
CA ILE A 62 -4.31 -1.21 10.26
C ILE A 62 -3.22 -2.18 9.84
N ASN A 63 -3.12 -2.47 8.55
CA ASN A 63 -2.28 -3.57 8.05
C ASN A 63 -1.55 -3.18 6.77
N ASP A 64 -0.39 -3.79 6.52
CA ASP A 64 0.15 -3.78 5.16
C ASP A 64 -0.77 -4.56 4.19
N PHE A 65 -0.52 -4.44 2.89
CA PHE A 65 -1.40 -5.03 1.87
C PHE A 65 -1.42 -6.58 1.89
N PRO A 66 -0.32 -7.29 2.20
CA PRO A 66 -0.37 -8.72 2.46
C PRO A 66 -1.18 -9.11 3.70
N ALA A 67 -0.98 -8.46 4.85
CA ALA A 67 -1.74 -8.77 6.06
C ALA A 67 -3.21 -8.41 5.93
N TYR A 68 -3.55 -7.37 5.15
CA TYR A 68 -4.93 -7.09 4.75
C TYR A 68 -5.61 -8.33 4.14
N ALA A 69 -4.93 -9.04 3.24
CA ALA A 69 -5.49 -10.23 2.59
C ALA A 69 -5.77 -11.35 3.60
N ASN A 70 -4.83 -11.55 4.52
CA ASN A 70 -4.95 -12.56 5.57
C ASN A 70 -6.07 -12.20 6.55
N LEU A 71 -6.22 -10.95 6.97
CA LEU A 71 -7.24 -10.60 7.95
C LEU A 71 -8.63 -10.50 7.34
N SER A 72 -8.77 -9.85 6.17
CA SER A 72 -10.07 -9.66 5.52
C SER A 72 -10.59 -10.92 4.82
N GLY A 73 -9.68 -11.78 4.35
CA GLY A 73 -10.01 -12.88 3.43
C GLY A 73 -10.18 -12.44 1.97
N TRP A 74 -10.07 -11.15 1.65
CA TRP A 74 -10.10 -10.64 0.28
C TRP A 74 -8.71 -10.74 -0.37
N SER A 75 -8.62 -11.34 -1.55
CA SER A 75 -7.35 -11.46 -2.25
C SER A 75 -6.83 -10.09 -2.71
N THR A 76 -5.62 -9.76 -2.30
CA THR A 76 -4.87 -8.57 -2.77
C THR A 76 -4.00 -8.88 -3.99
N LYS A 77 -4.29 -9.96 -4.70
CA LYS A 77 -3.57 -10.41 -5.91
C LYS A 77 -4.53 -10.54 -7.09
N GLY A 78 -4.00 -10.37 -8.29
CA GLY A 78 -4.74 -10.58 -9.54
C GLY A 78 -5.70 -9.44 -9.89
N LYS A 79 -6.67 -9.74 -10.75
CA LYS A 79 -7.58 -8.76 -11.38
C LYS A 79 -8.37 -7.88 -10.40
N LEU A 80 -8.73 -8.42 -9.23
CA LEU A 80 -9.65 -7.80 -8.27
C LEU A 80 -8.97 -7.40 -6.95
N ALA A 81 -7.67 -7.08 -6.97
CA ALA A 81 -6.92 -6.83 -5.74
C ALA A 81 -7.37 -5.62 -4.94
N CYS A 82 -8.06 -4.65 -5.54
CA CYS A 82 -8.44 -3.41 -4.86
C CYS A 82 -9.65 -3.64 -3.95
N PRO A 83 -9.50 -3.52 -2.62
CA PRO A 83 -10.60 -3.76 -1.67
C PRO A 83 -11.65 -2.64 -1.63
N ASN A 84 -11.33 -1.46 -2.17
CA ASN A 84 -12.30 -0.38 -2.26
C ASN A 84 -13.17 -0.53 -3.51
N CYS A 85 -12.55 -0.97 -4.62
CA CYS A 85 -13.23 -1.16 -5.89
C CYS A 85 -13.95 -2.50 -5.98
N ASN A 86 -13.48 -3.52 -5.27
CA ASN A 86 -14.08 -4.84 -5.19
C ASN A 86 -14.28 -5.47 -6.57
N TYR A 87 -15.47 -6.00 -6.84
CA TYR A 87 -15.84 -6.55 -8.15
C TYR A 87 -15.83 -5.51 -9.28
N ASN A 88 -15.87 -4.21 -8.94
CA ASN A 88 -15.78 -3.10 -9.89
C ASN A 88 -14.33 -2.64 -10.12
N THR A 89 -13.33 -3.45 -9.73
CA THR A 89 -11.91 -3.15 -10.01
C THR A 89 -11.67 -3.16 -11.51
N ARG A 90 -11.14 -2.06 -12.04
CA ARG A 90 -10.68 -1.96 -13.43
C ARG A 90 -9.18 -2.26 -13.45
N SER A 91 -8.82 -3.47 -13.88
CA SER A 91 -7.43 -3.86 -14.03
C SER A 91 -7.09 -4.20 -15.47
N THR A 92 -5.86 -3.91 -15.87
CA THR A 92 -5.28 -4.28 -17.16
C THR A 92 -4.08 -5.17 -16.92
N TRP A 93 -3.90 -6.21 -17.72
CA TRP A 93 -2.69 -7.02 -17.70
C TRP A 93 -1.63 -6.39 -18.59
N LEU A 94 -0.45 -6.15 -18.04
CA LEU A 94 0.71 -5.68 -18.78
C LEU A 94 1.60 -6.89 -19.14
N PRO A 95 1.70 -7.27 -20.44
CA PRO A 95 2.37 -8.49 -20.85
C PRO A 95 3.89 -8.44 -20.67
N HIS A 96 4.55 -7.29 -20.87
CA HIS A 96 6.01 -7.20 -20.73
C HIS A 96 6.42 -7.16 -19.25
N GLY A 97 5.71 -6.35 -18.45
CA GLY A 97 5.86 -6.26 -17.00
C GLY A 97 5.32 -7.46 -16.23
N LYS A 98 4.54 -8.34 -16.87
CA LYS A 98 3.90 -9.54 -16.31
C LYS A 98 3.14 -9.26 -15.02
N LYS A 99 2.34 -8.20 -15.01
CA LYS A 99 1.58 -7.77 -13.83
C LYS A 99 0.22 -7.19 -14.19
N HIS A 100 -0.71 -7.29 -13.25
CA HIS A 100 -1.92 -6.47 -13.29
C HIS A 100 -1.61 -5.06 -12.80
N VAL A 101 -2.07 -4.07 -13.54
CA VAL A 101 -2.15 -2.68 -13.10
C VAL A 101 -3.60 -2.31 -12.93
N TYR A 102 -3.89 -1.49 -11.93
CA TYR A 102 -5.24 -1.01 -11.65
C TYR A 102 -5.35 0.36 -12.27
N MET A 103 -6.23 0.49 -13.24
CA MET A 103 -6.53 1.74 -13.91
C MET A 103 -7.86 2.27 -13.39
N ALA A 104 -8.33 3.38 -13.97
CA ALA A 104 -9.59 4.01 -13.59
C ALA A 104 -9.58 4.69 -12.20
N HIS A 105 -8.52 5.43 -11.89
CA HIS A 105 -8.43 6.22 -10.65
C HIS A 105 -9.18 7.56 -10.76
N ARG A 106 -9.42 8.07 -11.97
CA ARG A 106 -10.08 9.37 -12.18
C ARG A 106 -11.58 9.29 -11.94
N ARG A 107 -12.17 8.09 -11.93
CA ARG A 107 -13.56 7.86 -11.51
C ARG A 107 -13.85 8.23 -10.05
N PHE A 108 -12.83 8.49 -9.24
CA PHE A 108 -12.98 9.01 -7.87
C PHE A 108 -13.07 10.54 -7.81
N LEU A 109 -12.72 11.26 -8.89
CA LEU A 109 -12.89 12.71 -9.00
C LEU A 109 -14.36 13.07 -9.23
N PRO A 110 -14.81 14.33 -9.07
CA PRO A 110 -16.15 14.76 -9.41
C PRO A 110 -16.51 14.45 -10.87
N LEU A 111 -17.79 14.21 -11.17
CA LEU A 111 -18.24 13.80 -12.52
C LEU A 111 -17.85 14.78 -13.63
N LEU A 112 -17.82 16.08 -13.31
CA LEU A 112 -17.46 17.15 -14.26
C LEU A 112 -15.97 17.51 -14.23
N HIS A 113 -15.15 16.81 -13.45
CA HIS A 113 -13.73 17.11 -13.33
C HIS A 113 -13.00 16.90 -14.67
N ILE A 114 -12.22 17.90 -15.11
CA ILE A 114 -11.56 17.93 -16.42
C ILE A 114 -10.70 16.68 -16.70
N PHE A 115 -10.00 16.18 -15.69
CA PHE A 115 -9.13 15.02 -15.83
C PHE A 115 -9.87 13.75 -16.24
N ARG A 116 -11.16 13.59 -15.92
CA ARG A 116 -11.97 12.44 -16.37
C ARG A 116 -12.05 12.35 -17.90
N ARG A 117 -12.00 13.49 -18.60
CA ARG A 117 -12.04 13.56 -20.07
C ARG A 117 -10.66 13.73 -20.70
N TYR A 118 -9.61 13.93 -19.89
CA TYR A 118 -8.27 14.20 -20.38
C TYR A 118 -7.59 12.90 -20.84
N ARG A 119 -7.87 12.45 -22.07
CA ARG A 119 -7.44 11.13 -22.55
C ARG A 119 -5.92 11.02 -22.77
N LYS A 120 -5.36 11.97 -23.51
CA LYS A 120 -3.98 11.93 -24.04
C LYS A 120 -2.92 11.84 -22.94
N SER A 121 -3.11 12.53 -21.82
CA SER A 121 -2.13 12.58 -20.72
C SER A 121 -2.18 11.38 -19.77
N PHE A 122 -3.17 10.49 -19.93
CA PHE A 122 -3.37 9.30 -19.10
C PHE A 122 -3.33 8.03 -19.95
N ASN A 123 -4.40 7.23 -19.94
CA ASN A 123 -4.48 5.92 -20.60
C ASN A 123 -5.34 5.93 -21.88
N LEU A 124 -5.36 7.06 -22.60
CA LEU A 124 -6.11 7.28 -23.85
C LEU A 124 -7.63 7.09 -23.78
N SER A 125 -8.19 6.83 -22.60
CA SER A 125 -9.61 6.63 -22.37
C SER A 125 -10.18 7.72 -21.48
N ALA A 126 -11.49 7.99 -21.62
CA ALA A 126 -12.22 8.84 -20.70
C ALA A 126 -12.85 7.98 -19.60
N GLU A 127 -12.98 8.53 -18.40
CA GLU A 127 -13.54 7.84 -17.24
C GLU A 127 -14.85 8.50 -16.80
N THR A 128 -15.96 8.04 -17.39
CA THR A 128 -17.31 8.54 -17.11
C THR A 128 -18.03 7.79 -15.99
N ASP A 129 -17.54 6.59 -15.64
CA ASP A 129 -18.10 5.77 -14.57
C ASP A 129 -18.10 6.51 -13.22
N ARG A 130 -19.07 6.21 -12.37
CA ARG A 130 -19.08 6.66 -10.96
C ARG A 130 -18.00 5.91 -10.15
N ALA A 131 -17.58 6.52 -9.05
CA ALA A 131 -16.74 5.84 -8.06
C ALA A 131 -17.46 4.57 -7.58
N PRO A 132 -16.74 3.44 -7.43
CA PRO A 132 -17.32 2.21 -6.94
C PRO A 132 -17.77 2.39 -5.49
N THR A 133 -18.96 1.89 -5.16
CA THR A 133 -19.43 1.86 -3.77
C THR A 133 -18.65 0.79 -3.00
N PRO A 134 -18.05 1.12 -1.84
CA PRO A 134 -17.43 0.12 -0.97
C PRO A 134 -18.45 -0.95 -0.56
N MET A 135 -18.01 -2.21 -0.41
CA MET A 135 -18.90 -3.27 0.06
C MET A 135 -19.27 -3.07 1.53
N THR A 136 -20.56 -3.10 1.83
CA THR A 136 -21.06 -3.16 3.21
C THR A 136 -20.74 -4.52 3.84
N GLY A 137 -20.68 -4.59 5.17
CA GLY A 137 -20.42 -5.86 5.86
C GLY A 137 -21.50 -6.91 5.58
N SER A 138 -22.77 -6.51 5.53
CA SER A 138 -23.86 -7.41 5.17
C SER A 138 -23.78 -7.91 3.71
N PHE A 139 -23.28 -7.10 2.77
CA PHE A 139 -22.99 -7.57 1.42
C PHE A 139 -21.85 -8.60 1.41
N CYS A 140 -20.79 -8.37 2.20
CA CYS A 140 -19.72 -9.34 2.40
C CYS A 140 -20.25 -10.66 2.96
N LEU A 141 -21.03 -10.63 4.04
CA LEU A 141 -21.61 -11.83 4.66
C LEU A 141 -22.47 -12.63 3.69
N ARG A 142 -23.34 -11.97 2.92
CA ARG A 142 -24.16 -12.64 1.89
C ARG A 142 -23.33 -13.30 0.78
N ARG A 143 -22.16 -12.74 0.45
CA ARG A 143 -21.22 -13.36 -0.49
C ARG A 143 -20.49 -14.54 0.14
N LEU A 144 -20.05 -14.38 1.39
CA LEU A 144 -19.33 -15.40 2.13
C LEU A 144 -20.20 -16.62 2.46
N SER A 145 -21.51 -16.44 2.72
CA SER A 145 -22.43 -17.55 3.00
C SER A 145 -22.59 -18.54 1.82
N LYS A 146 -22.34 -18.07 0.60
CA LYS A 146 -22.37 -18.90 -0.61
C LYS A 146 -21.04 -19.63 -0.88
N LEU A 147 -19.99 -19.30 -0.15
CA LEU A 147 -18.65 -19.83 -0.37
C LEU A 147 -18.38 -21.01 0.56
N ARG A 148 -17.85 -22.08 0.00
CA ARG A 148 -17.32 -23.21 0.76
C ARG A 148 -15.85 -22.95 1.05
N PHE A 149 -15.50 -22.84 2.34
CA PHE A 149 -14.12 -22.70 2.78
C PHE A 149 -13.63 -24.01 3.39
N LYS A 150 -12.36 -24.35 3.15
CA LYS A 150 -11.64 -25.35 3.95
C LYS A 150 -10.58 -24.61 4.73
N PHE A 151 -10.67 -24.66 6.06
CA PHE A 151 -9.66 -24.13 6.96
C PHE A 151 -8.51 -25.14 7.09
N GLY A 152 -7.31 -24.65 7.39
CA GLY A 152 -6.09 -25.46 7.56
C GLY A 152 -5.29 -25.67 6.28
N LYS A 153 -3.98 -25.91 6.46
CA LYS A 153 -3.07 -26.30 5.37
C LYS A 153 -3.36 -27.73 4.94
N PRO A 154 -3.45 -28.04 3.64
CA PRO A 154 -3.47 -29.43 3.20
C PRO A 154 -2.18 -30.14 3.65
N PRO A 155 -2.23 -31.46 3.90
CA PRO A 155 -1.06 -32.22 4.32
C PRO A 155 0.10 -32.05 3.33
N PRO A 156 1.37 -32.09 3.80
CA PRO A 156 2.53 -31.97 2.93
C PRO A 156 2.47 -33.04 1.83
N PRO A 157 2.85 -32.70 0.57
CA PRO A 157 2.86 -33.67 -0.50
C PRO A 157 3.87 -34.78 -0.19
N LYS A 158 3.54 -36.02 -0.57
CA LYS A 158 4.49 -37.12 -0.55
C LYS A 158 5.65 -36.80 -1.51
N VAL A 159 6.87 -37.21 -1.15
CA VAL A 159 8.10 -36.97 -1.92
C VAL A 159 7.88 -37.37 -3.39
N GLY A 160 8.17 -36.46 -4.33
CA GLY A 160 8.04 -36.69 -5.77
C GLY A 160 6.82 -36.06 -6.46
N GLN A 161 5.81 -35.58 -5.72
CA GLN A 161 4.69 -34.84 -6.33
C GLN A 161 4.95 -33.33 -6.39
N LYS A 162 4.99 -32.77 -7.60
CA LYS A 162 4.91 -31.31 -7.80
C LYS A 162 3.58 -30.81 -7.24
N ARG A 163 3.60 -29.72 -6.48
CA ARG A 163 2.39 -28.98 -6.10
C ARG A 163 1.67 -28.54 -7.38
N HIS A 164 0.66 -29.29 -7.82
CA HIS A 164 -0.48 -28.62 -8.42
C HIS A 164 -1.16 -27.91 -7.27
N ALA A 165 -1.03 -26.57 -7.23
CA ALA A 165 -1.91 -25.78 -6.37
C ALA A 165 -3.33 -26.10 -6.83
N GLN A 166 -4.01 -27.03 -6.16
CA GLN A 166 -5.43 -27.20 -6.37
C GLN A 166 -6.02 -25.83 -6.04
N PRO A 167 -6.56 -25.10 -7.03
CA PRO A 167 -7.32 -23.94 -6.71
C PRO A 167 -8.51 -24.49 -5.94
N VAL A 168 -8.57 -24.26 -4.63
CA VAL A 168 -9.89 -24.21 -4.00
C VAL A 168 -10.58 -23.10 -4.77
N SER A 169 -11.40 -23.49 -5.75
CA SER A 169 -12.10 -22.56 -6.63
C SER A 169 -13.22 -21.96 -5.79
N THR A 170 -12.85 -21.07 -4.87
CA THR A 170 -13.75 -20.01 -4.52
C THR A 170 -13.91 -19.20 -5.79
N GLU A 171 -15.10 -19.24 -6.38
CA GLU A 171 -15.46 -18.32 -7.44
C GLU A 171 -15.26 -16.89 -6.92
N GLY A 172 -14.17 -16.27 -7.36
CA GLY A 172 -13.84 -14.88 -7.02
C GLY A 172 -12.71 -14.67 -6.00
N PRO A 173 -12.59 -13.44 -5.49
CA PRO A 173 -11.42 -12.97 -4.76
C PRO A 173 -11.40 -13.38 -3.28
N TRP A 174 -12.51 -13.86 -2.73
CA TRP A 174 -12.58 -14.31 -1.34
C TRP A 174 -11.86 -15.64 -1.13
N LYS A 175 -11.04 -15.71 -0.08
CA LYS A 175 -10.26 -16.90 0.29
C LYS A 175 -10.67 -17.51 1.63
N LYS A 176 -11.31 -16.74 2.50
CA LYS A 176 -11.92 -17.19 3.74
C LYS A 176 -12.97 -16.21 4.23
N ARG A 177 -13.81 -16.65 5.18
CA ARG A 177 -14.54 -15.75 6.08
C ARG A 177 -13.58 -15.29 7.16
N SER A 178 -13.46 -13.98 7.35
CA SER A 178 -12.65 -13.41 8.43
C SER A 178 -13.28 -13.70 9.80
N ILE A 179 -12.46 -14.07 10.79
CA ILE A 179 -12.91 -14.26 12.17
C ILE A 179 -13.52 -13.00 12.79
N PHE A 180 -13.17 -11.81 12.31
CA PHE A 180 -13.78 -10.59 12.81
C PHE A 180 -15.30 -10.52 12.56
N PHE A 181 -15.83 -11.29 11.60
CA PHE A 181 -17.28 -11.41 11.40
C PHE A 181 -17.99 -12.24 12.50
N GLU A 182 -17.26 -12.74 13.50
CA GLU A 182 -17.83 -13.27 14.73
C GLU A 182 -18.16 -12.17 15.75
N LEU A 183 -17.63 -10.96 15.57
CA LEU A 183 -18.01 -9.81 16.38
C LEU A 183 -19.35 -9.25 15.88
N PRO A 184 -20.35 -9.07 16.76
CA PRO A 184 -21.72 -8.75 16.34
C PRO A 184 -21.84 -7.39 15.63
N TYR A 185 -20.96 -6.45 15.94
CA TYR A 185 -20.96 -5.11 15.34
C TYR A 185 -20.13 -5.00 14.05
N TRP A 186 -19.31 -6.02 13.71
CA TRP A 186 -18.32 -5.89 12.63
C TRP A 186 -18.94 -5.67 11.25
N GLU A 187 -20.12 -6.26 10.99
CA GLU A 187 -20.80 -6.07 9.71
C GLU A 187 -21.36 -4.66 9.51
N HIS A 188 -21.56 -3.92 10.61
CA HIS A 188 -22.10 -2.56 10.60
C HIS A 188 -21.00 -1.49 10.48
N LEU A 189 -19.72 -1.87 10.64
CA LEU A 189 -18.60 -0.96 10.47
C LEU A 189 -18.46 -0.52 9.00
N LEU A 190 -18.45 0.80 8.78
CA LEU A 190 -18.20 1.40 7.47
C LEU A 190 -16.77 1.11 6.98
N ILE A 191 -15.81 1.11 7.90
CA ILE A 191 -14.38 0.86 7.64
C ILE A 191 -13.94 -0.26 8.58
N ARG A 192 -13.52 -1.39 8.00
CA ARG A 192 -13.10 -2.59 8.76
C ARG A 192 -11.59 -2.77 8.76
N HIS A 193 -10.96 -2.53 7.62
CA HIS A 193 -9.53 -2.74 7.42
C HIS A 193 -8.92 -1.53 6.70
N ASN A 194 -7.95 -0.90 7.34
CA ASN A 194 -7.16 0.21 6.85
C ASN A 194 -5.78 -0.27 6.40
N ILE A 195 -5.24 0.41 5.39
CA ILE A 195 -3.88 0.16 4.91
C ILE A 195 -2.90 0.96 5.77
N ASN A 196 -1.81 0.33 6.18
CA ASN A 196 -0.70 0.99 6.86
C ASN A 196 0.05 1.90 5.87
N VAL A 197 -0.21 3.20 5.99
CA VAL A 197 0.37 4.24 5.14
C VAL A 197 1.90 4.21 5.15
N MET A 198 2.52 4.00 6.32
CA MET A 198 3.98 3.98 6.43
C MET A 198 4.64 2.88 5.58
N HIS A 199 4.00 1.71 5.48
CA HIS A 199 4.49 0.65 4.58
C HIS A 199 4.28 0.99 3.11
N VAL A 200 3.17 1.66 2.76
CA VAL A 200 2.92 2.15 1.40
C VAL A 200 3.97 3.18 1.01
N GLU A 201 4.20 4.18 1.86
CA GLU A 201 5.19 5.23 1.64
C GLU A 201 6.60 4.66 1.55
N LYS A 202 6.95 3.65 2.35
CA LYS A 202 8.23 2.95 2.18
C LYS A 202 8.39 2.41 0.76
N ASN A 203 7.38 1.71 0.25
CA ASN A 203 7.42 1.12 -1.08
C ASN A 203 7.46 2.19 -2.19
N VAL A 204 6.74 3.29 -2.01
CA VAL A 204 6.75 4.45 -2.92
C VAL A 204 8.12 5.13 -2.91
N CYS A 205 8.66 5.42 -1.73
CA CYS A 205 9.97 6.03 -1.52
C CYS A 205 11.09 5.20 -2.16
N GLU A 206 11.16 3.89 -1.86
CA GLU A 206 12.17 3.01 -2.46
C GLU A 206 12.04 2.95 -4.00
N SER A 207 10.82 2.96 -4.52
CA SER A 207 10.59 2.96 -5.97
C SER A 207 10.97 4.29 -6.61
N LEU A 208 10.69 5.41 -5.94
CA LEU A 208 11.02 6.75 -6.39
C LEU A 208 12.54 6.95 -6.39
N LEU A 209 13.19 6.74 -5.26
CA LEU A 209 14.65 6.86 -5.13
C LEU A 209 15.37 5.90 -6.08
N GLY A 210 14.88 4.66 -6.21
CA GLY A 210 15.44 3.69 -7.14
C GLY A 210 15.28 4.08 -8.61
N THR A 211 14.25 4.85 -8.96
CA THR A 211 14.06 5.34 -10.34
C THR A 211 14.91 6.57 -10.60
N LEU A 212 14.93 7.55 -9.68
CA LEU A 212 15.71 8.78 -9.82
C LEU A 212 17.22 8.52 -9.86
N LEU A 213 17.71 7.59 -9.04
CA LEU A 213 19.12 7.21 -8.96
C LEU A 213 19.48 6.01 -9.87
N GLU A 214 18.54 5.52 -10.68
CA GLU A 214 18.73 4.38 -11.60
C GLU A 214 19.29 3.12 -10.90
N ALA A 215 18.81 2.85 -9.68
CA ALA A 215 19.25 1.69 -8.90
C ALA A 215 18.85 0.37 -9.57
N SER A 216 19.80 -0.55 -9.70
CA SER A 216 19.67 -1.82 -10.45
C SER A 216 18.45 -2.68 -10.06
N THR A 217 18.02 -2.66 -8.79
CA THR A 217 16.96 -3.54 -8.28
C THR A 217 15.61 -2.85 -8.07
N LYS A 218 15.58 -1.51 -7.95
CA LYS A 218 14.39 -0.74 -7.55
C LYS A 218 13.90 0.25 -8.61
N ASN A 219 14.67 0.46 -9.67
CA ASN A 219 14.27 1.28 -10.81
C ASN A 219 12.95 0.79 -11.44
N LYS A 220 11.99 1.70 -11.61
CA LYS A 220 10.69 1.42 -12.26
C LYS A 220 10.65 1.80 -13.73
N ASP A 221 11.61 2.57 -14.21
CA ASP A 221 11.82 2.87 -15.62
C ASP A 221 12.70 1.80 -16.26
N THR A 222 12.06 0.78 -16.81
CA THR A 222 12.74 -0.39 -17.40
C THR A 222 12.29 -0.56 -18.85
N ILE A 223 13.09 -1.28 -19.65
CA ILE A 223 12.71 -1.65 -21.03
C ILE A 223 11.32 -2.28 -21.09
N LYS A 224 10.98 -3.16 -20.13
CA LYS A 224 9.66 -3.81 -20.05
C LYS A 224 8.54 -2.79 -19.82
N ALA A 225 8.77 -1.82 -18.93
CA ALA A 225 7.80 -0.77 -18.66
C ALA A 225 7.56 0.11 -19.91
N ARG A 226 8.62 0.43 -20.65
CA ARG A 226 8.53 1.23 -21.88
C ARG A 226 7.89 0.49 -23.05
N LEU A 227 8.14 -0.82 -23.19
CA LEU A 227 7.41 -1.67 -24.14
C LEU A 227 5.92 -1.75 -23.78
N ASP A 228 5.57 -1.88 -22.50
CA ASP A 228 4.17 -1.80 -22.07
C ASP A 228 3.55 -0.42 -22.38
N MET A 229 4.29 0.69 -22.23
CA MET A 229 3.83 2.03 -22.63
C MET A 229 3.56 2.13 -24.13
N GLN A 230 4.45 1.58 -24.95
CA GLN A 230 4.27 1.49 -26.40
C GLN A 230 3.04 0.67 -26.78
N LEU A 231 2.87 -0.50 -26.15
CA LEU A 231 1.73 -1.37 -26.39
C LEU A 231 0.38 -0.69 -26.10
N ILE A 232 0.31 0.11 -25.03
CA ILE A 232 -0.91 0.84 -24.66
C ILE A 232 -1.01 2.23 -25.33
N GLY A 233 -0.03 2.61 -26.15
CA GLY A 233 -0.04 3.83 -26.96
C GLY A 233 0.23 5.13 -26.20
N ILE A 234 0.84 5.09 -25.01
CA ILE A 234 1.10 6.29 -24.20
C ILE A 234 2.57 6.71 -24.27
N LYS A 235 2.83 8.01 -24.14
CA LYS A 235 4.18 8.60 -24.06
C LYS A 235 5.11 8.13 -25.22
N PRO A 236 4.75 8.43 -26.49
CA PRO A 236 5.54 8.02 -27.66
C PRO A 236 7.00 8.46 -27.59
N ASP A 237 7.28 9.62 -27.01
CA ASP A 237 8.63 10.16 -26.85
C ASP A 237 9.53 9.32 -25.93
N LEU A 238 8.98 8.36 -25.18
CA LEU A 238 9.72 7.47 -24.27
C LEU A 238 9.82 6.02 -24.78
N TRP A 239 9.27 5.73 -25.96
CA TRP A 239 9.28 4.37 -26.51
C TRP A 239 10.71 3.91 -26.81
N PRO A 240 11.02 2.61 -26.64
CA PRO A 240 12.33 2.09 -27.01
C PRO A 240 12.58 2.28 -28.51
N VAL A 241 13.77 2.76 -28.86
CA VAL A 241 14.21 2.91 -30.26
C VAL A 241 15.21 1.79 -30.55
N THR A 242 14.92 0.99 -31.57
CA THR A 242 15.80 -0.10 -31.99
C THR A 242 16.51 0.28 -33.29
N GLU A 243 17.82 0.48 -33.21
CA GLU A 243 18.69 0.69 -34.36
C GLU A 243 19.63 -0.52 -34.50
N GLY A 244 19.34 -1.38 -35.47
CA GLY A 244 20.04 -2.66 -35.64
C GLY A 244 19.89 -3.57 -34.41
N ASN A 245 21.02 -3.92 -33.78
CA ASN A 245 21.06 -4.78 -32.60
C ASN A 245 21.01 -4.01 -31.26
N LYS A 246 21.00 -2.67 -31.28
CA LYS A 246 20.96 -1.85 -30.06
C LYS A 246 19.54 -1.34 -29.82
N THR A 247 19.08 -1.49 -28.60
CA THR A 247 17.83 -0.87 -28.13
C THR A 247 18.19 0.25 -27.17
N GLU A 248 17.89 1.47 -27.57
CA GLU A 248 18.10 2.68 -26.78
C GLU A 248 16.81 3.14 -26.12
N LEU A 249 16.94 3.70 -24.93
CA LEU A 249 15.83 4.22 -24.14
C LEU A 249 15.94 5.76 -24.09
N PRO A 250 15.02 6.50 -24.73
CA PRO A 250 15.02 7.97 -24.66
C PRO A 250 15.03 8.49 -23.22
N LEU A 251 15.72 9.60 -22.95
CA LEU A 251 15.78 10.14 -21.60
C LEU A 251 14.41 10.65 -21.16
N ALA A 252 14.03 10.35 -19.92
CA ALA A 252 12.81 10.87 -19.33
C ALA A 252 13.07 12.24 -18.71
N GLU A 253 12.02 13.05 -18.55
CA GLU A 253 12.10 14.39 -17.97
C GLU A 253 12.61 14.42 -16.51
N TYR A 254 12.51 13.29 -15.80
CA TYR A 254 13.02 13.13 -14.44
C TYR A 254 14.45 12.55 -14.38
N THR A 255 15.12 12.35 -15.52
CA THR A 255 16.48 11.81 -15.51
C THR A 255 17.45 12.87 -15.00
N MET A 256 18.21 12.51 -13.96
CA MET A 256 19.25 13.35 -13.39
C MET A 256 20.62 13.03 -14.02
N MET A 257 21.40 14.07 -14.29
CA MET A 257 22.81 13.96 -14.66
C MET A 257 23.64 13.38 -13.51
N SER A 258 24.84 12.90 -13.82
CA SER A 258 25.72 12.30 -12.81
C SER A 258 26.00 13.23 -11.61
N TRP A 259 26.26 14.50 -11.87
CA TRP A 259 26.52 15.50 -10.83
C TRP A 259 25.25 15.86 -10.03
N GLU A 260 24.07 15.80 -10.66
CA GLU A 260 22.79 16.04 -10.00
C GLU A 260 22.45 14.91 -9.01
N LYS A 261 22.70 13.66 -9.41
CA LYS A 261 22.60 12.47 -8.55
C LYS A 261 23.58 12.54 -7.38
N GLU A 262 24.81 13.00 -7.63
CA GLU A 262 25.80 13.20 -6.57
C GLU A 262 25.37 14.28 -5.58
N LEU A 263 24.92 15.44 -6.08
CA LEU A 263 24.36 16.51 -5.26
C LEU A 263 23.15 16.04 -4.45
N PHE A 264 22.27 15.24 -5.06
CA PHE A 264 21.16 14.59 -4.36
C PHE A 264 21.68 13.73 -3.22
N CYS A 265 22.66 12.85 -3.43
CA CYS A 265 23.19 12.06 -2.32
C CYS A 265 23.90 12.93 -1.26
N MET A 266 24.63 13.97 -1.67
CA MET A 266 25.35 14.88 -0.75
C MET A 266 24.40 15.62 0.19
N ILE A 267 23.32 16.20 -0.33
CA ILE A 267 22.34 16.91 0.49
C ILE A 267 21.68 15.93 1.48
N LEU A 268 21.43 14.68 1.09
CA LEU A 268 20.74 13.72 1.95
C LEU A 268 21.64 13.25 3.09
N ALA A 269 22.93 13.06 2.79
CA ALA A 269 23.94 12.67 3.76
C ALA A 269 24.31 13.82 4.73
N SER A 270 24.13 15.08 4.33
CA SER A 270 24.43 16.25 5.16
C SER A 270 23.33 16.58 6.16
N ILE A 271 22.11 16.08 5.95
CA ILE A 271 20.99 16.32 6.86
C ILE A 271 21.30 15.78 8.26
N ARG A 272 20.99 16.63 9.25
CA ARG A 272 21.03 16.32 10.68
C ARG A 272 19.65 16.62 11.25
N VAL A 273 19.14 15.69 12.04
CA VAL A 273 17.80 15.77 12.63
C VAL A 273 17.89 15.55 14.15
N PRO A 274 16.90 16.01 14.94
CA PRO A 274 16.86 15.76 16.38
C PRO A 274 16.85 14.27 16.74
N ASP A 275 17.19 13.97 17.99
CA ASP A 275 17.09 12.60 18.51
C ASP A 275 15.66 12.07 18.41
N ASN A 276 15.55 10.77 18.11
CA ASN A 276 14.29 10.06 17.84
C ASN A 276 13.49 10.57 16.61
N TYR A 277 14.06 11.46 15.79
CA TYR A 277 13.40 11.96 14.58
C TYR A 277 13.52 11.04 13.37
N SER A 278 14.69 10.47 13.11
CA SER A 278 14.91 9.40 12.16
C SER A 278 16.17 8.63 12.55
N SER A 279 16.52 7.56 11.83
CA SER A 279 17.88 7.04 11.93
C SER A 279 18.88 8.03 11.33
N ASN A 280 20.17 7.79 11.55
CA ASN A 280 21.22 8.55 10.88
C ASN A 280 21.24 8.19 9.37
N ILE A 281 20.47 8.93 8.59
CA ILE A 281 20.29 8.72 7.14
C ILE A 281 21.63 8.72 6.39
N ALA A 282 22.63 9.47 6.84
CA ALA A 282 23.94 9.50 6.21
C ALA A 282 24.61 8.12 6.13
N ARG A 283 24.32 7.21 7.08
CA ARG A 283 24.83 5.82 7.05
C ARG A 283 24.25 4.98 5.91
N HIS A 284 23.13 5.44 5.34
CA HIS A 284 22.40 4.77 4.28
C HIS A 284 22.73 5.30 2.89
N VAL A 285 23.59 6.33 2.79
CA VAL A 285 23.88 7.03 1.52
C VAL A 285 25.34 6.84 1.15
N ASN A 286 25.59 6.36 -0.07
CA ASN A 286 26.90 6.38 -0.69
C ASN A 286 26.91 7.45 -1.79
N VAL A 287 27.59 8.56 -1.53
CA VAL A 287 27.65 9.72 -2.44
C VAL A 287 28.40 9.36 -3.73
N LYS A 288 29.57 8.71 -3.62
CA LYS A 288 30.41 8.36 -4.77
C LYS A 288 29.71 7.40 -5.73
N GLU A 289 29.07 6.37 -5.15
CA GLU A 289 28.32 5.37 -5.93
C GLU A 289 26.92 5.87 -6.31
N ARG A 290 26.47 7.01 -5.78
CA ARG A 290 25.15 7.60 -5.99
C ARG A 290 24.01 6.64 -5.61
N THR A 291 24.20 5.90 -4.53
CA THR A 291 23.26 4.87 -4.07
C THR A 291 22.75 5.10 -2.65
N ILE A 292 21.56 4.58 -2.38
CA ILE A 292 20.91 4.63 -1.07
C ILE A 292 20.42 3.23 -0.70
N HIS A 293 20.77 2.75 0.50
CA HIS A 293 20.50 1.38 0.95
C HIS A 293 20.09 1.30 2.42
N GLY A 294 19.22 0.33 2.74
CA GLY A 294 18.94 -0.05 4.12
C GLY A 294 18.03 0.90 4.91
N LEU A 295 17.33 1.82 4.23
CA LEU A 295 16.33 2.68 4.88
C LEU A 295 15.20 1.85 5.50
N LYS A 296 14.82 2.18 6.73
CA LYS A 296 13.64 1.60 7.39
C LYS A 296 12.38 2.36 6.98
N SER A 297 11.21 1.79 7.29
CA SER A 297 9.92 2.42 6.96
C SER A 297 9.81 3.84 7.48
N HIS A 298 10.32 4.10 8.69
CA HIS A 298 10.31 5.42 9.31
C HIS A 298 11.22 6.42 8.58
N ASP A 299 12.41 6.00 8.13
CA ASP A 299 13.30 6.89 7.38
C ASP A 299 12.68 7.26 6.03
N CYS A 300 12.08 6.28 5.33
CA CYS A 300 11.37 6.54 4.10
C CYS A 300 10.18 7.49 4.29
N HIS A 301 9.45 7.37 5.41
CA HIS A 301 8.35 8.26 5.78
C HIS A 301 8.83 9.71 5.93
N VAL A 302 9.89 9.92 6.72
CA VAL A 302 10.52 11.23 6.92
C VAL A 302 11.04 11.81 5.60
N ILE A 303 11.66 10.98 4.75
CA ILE A 303 12.11 11.41 3.43
C ILE A 303 10.93 11.87 2.58
N MET A 304 9.88 11.07 2.45
CA MET A 304 8.73 11.40 1.60
C MET A 304 8.03 12.68 2.04
N GLN A 305 7.94 12.96 3.34
CA GLN A 305 7.16 14.09 3.84
C GLN A 305 7.93 15.40 3.90
N GLN A 306 9.23 15.34 4.19
CA GLN A 306 9.96 16.55 4.57
C GLN A 306 11.29 16.72 3.86
N LEU A 307 12.04 15.63 3.65
CA LEU A 307 13.39 15.75 3.10
C LEU A 307 13.40 15.76 1.58
N LEU A 308 12.47 15.04 0.94
CA LEU A 308 12.39 14.92 -0.52
C LEU A 308 12.36 16.29 -1.23
N PRO A 309 11.58 17.31 -0.80
CA PRO A 309 11.61 18.63 -1.43
C PRO A 309 12.99 19.31 -1.36
N LEU A 310 13.72 19.13 -0.25
CA LEU A 310 15.08 19.68 -0.09
C LEU A 310 16.02 19.07 -1.12
N MET A 311 15.85 17.76 -1.38
CA MET A 311 16.66 17.04 -2.35
C MET A 311 16.40 17.45 -3.79
N LEU A 312 15.14 17.70 -4.12
CA LEU A 312 14.72 17.92 -5.50
C LEU A 312 15.04 19.32 -5.99
N ARG A 313 15.06 20.33 -5.11
CA ARG A 313 15.11 21.75 -5.48
C ARG A 313 16.32 22.15 -6.34
N ARG A 314 17.43 21.41 -6.26
CA ARG A 314 18.67 21.69 -7.03
C ARG A 314 19.17 20.51 -7.86
N SER A 315 18.50 19.36 -7.80
CA SER A 315 18.96 18.12 -8.44
C SER A 315 18.06 17.64 -9.57
N LEU A 316 16.84 18.16 -9.72
CA LEU A 316 15.88 17.64 -10.70
C LEU A 316 15.31 18.77 -11.57
N PRO A 317 15.02 18.53 -12.88
CA PRO A 317 14.33 19.50 -13.73
C PRO A 317 13.04 20.04 -13.11
N SER A 318 12.75 21.32 -13.34
CA SER A 318 11.77 22.10 -12.56
C SER A 318 10.34 21.52 -12.59
N ALA A 319 9.90 20.99 -13.73
CA ALA A 319 8.57 20.41 -13.87
C ALA A 319 8.44 19.08 -13.11
N ALA A 320 9.43 18.18 -13.24
CA ALA A 320 9.45 16.91 -12.50
C ALA A 320 9.62 17.14 -10.98
N ALA A 321 10.47 18.09 -10.59
CA ALA A 321 10.66 18.48 -9.19
C ALA A 321 9.34 18.96 -8.57
N LYS A 322 8.56 19.78 -9.29
CA LYS A 322 7.26 20.29 -8.81
C LYS A 322 6.29 19.17 -8.50
N VAL A 323 6.13 18.20 -9.40
CA VAL A 323 5.23 17.05 -9.19
C VAL A 323 5.64 16.23 -7.96
N LEU A 324 6.94 16.01 -7.77
CA LEU A 324 7.44 15.26 -6.63
C LEU A 324 7.37 16.05 -5.30
N MET A 325 7.46 17.38 -5.35
CA MET A 325 7.18 18.23 -4.19
C MET A 325 5.68 18.19 -3.81
N GLU A 326 4.78 18.18 -4.78
CA GLU A 326 3.34 17.99 -4.54
C GLU A 326 3.04 16.60 -3.96
N LEU A 327 3.73 15.55 -4.45
CA LEU A 327 3.65 14.21 -3.86
C LEU A 327 4.11 14.21 -2.39
N SER A 328 5.17 14.95 -2.08
CA SER A 328 5.68 15.09 -0.72
C SER A 328 4.66 15.77 0.21
N ALA A 329 4.07 16.88 -0.26
CA ALA A 329 3.00 17.58 0.46
C ALA A 329 1.76 16.69 0.67
N PHE A 330 1.40 15.89 -0.32
CA PHE A 330 0.32 14.90 -0.21
C PHE A 330 0.61 13.82 0.83
N SER A 331 1.86 13.34 0.91
CA SER A 331 2.31 12.41 1.94
C SER A 331 2.20 13.00 3.35
N ASP A 332 2.50 14.29 3.51
CA ASP A 332 2.40 14.99 4.80
C ASP A 332 0.95 15.08 5.29
N ILE A 333 -0.02 15.29 4.37
CA ILE A 333 -1.45 15.29 4.68
C ILE A 333 -1.91 13.97 5.31
N PHE A 334 -1.40 12.82 4.84
CA PHE A 334 -1.80 11.51 5.41
C PHE A 334 -1.27 11.26 6.82
N ALA A 335 -0.17 11.92 7.20
CA ALA A 335 0.41 11.79 8.53
C ALA A 335 0.00 12.92 9.48
N ALA A 336 -0.76 13.90 8.98
CA ALA A 336 -1.30 14.97 9.79
C ALA A 336 -2.14 14.40 10.95
N LYS A 337 -1.88 14.90 12.16
CA LYS A 337 -2.61 14.52 13.38
C LYS A 337 -4.08 14.92 13.36
N MET A 338 -4.46 15.84 12.47
CA MET A 338 -5.83 16.30 12.27
C MET A 338 -6.19 16.20 10.79
N VAL A 339 -7.30 15.53 10.49
CA VAL A 339 -7.85 15.46 9.13
C VAL A 339 -8.61 16.77 8.87
N GLN A 340 -8.05 17.65 8.04
CA GLN A 340 -8.83 18.75 7.47
C GLN A 340 -9.70 18.20 6.35
N LEU A 341 -11.01 18.10 6.60
CA LEU A 341 -12.01 17.61 5.64
C LEU A 341 -12.00 18.39 4.31
N SER A 342 -11.58 19.65 4.32
CA SER A 342 -11.46 20.49 3.12
C SER A 342 -10.44 20.01 2.09
N ILE A 343 -9.45 19.19 2.51
CA ILE A 343 -8.39 18.70 1.62
C ILE A 343 -8.85 17.48 0.79
N PHE A 344 -9.86 16.74 1.27
CA PHE A 344 -10.37 15.52 0.64
C PHE A 344 -11.68 15.72 -0.12
N LEU A 345 -12.24 16.92 -0.10
CA LEU A 345 -13.39 17.34 -0.90
C LEU A 345 -12.88 18.08 -2.14
N ILE A 346 -12.36 17.34 -3.12
CA ILE A 346 -12.21 17.84 -4.49
C ILE A 346 -13.32 17.26 -5.34
#